data_AF-A0A1T5FR12-F1
#
_entry.id   AF-A0A1T5FR12-F1
#
_cell.length_a   1.000
_cell.length_b   1.000
_cell.length_c   1.000
_cell.angle_alpha   90.00
_cell.angle_beta   90.00
_cell.angle_gamma   90.00
#
_symmetry.space_group_name_H-M   'P 1'
#
loop_
_entity.id
_entity.type
_entity.pdbx_description
1 polymer ?
#
loop_
_entity_poly.entity_id
_entity_poly.type
_entity_poly.pdbx_seq_one_letter_code
_entity_poly.pdbx_strand_id
1 'polypeptide(L)'
;MGFYFEYVNIDCENVQDYLKKMPFAIKELPQFLIDISGLYLPECNENWFPSWIKKINGFPLYFFIEVEDYMKKEFNSFCVQYAFYPKNYDLEGKYKIIEVVNEGKLKQLFSLVIPISCAGDLVLWVTQKNIFFEKNNSNSKQIRMLDGQNIFCIGHDCENLLILSNDSNFKNAKEMSNTFPEGTKYEDNNG
;
A
#
# COMPACT_ATOMS: atom_id res chain seq x y z
N MET A 1 6.81 -13.67 16.53
CA MET A 1 5.50 -13.64 15.87
C MET A 1 5.66 -14.24 14.48
N GLY A 2 5.04 -15.39 14.23
CA GLY A 2 4.89 -15.90 12.86
C GLY A 2 3.69 -15.23 12.25
N PHE A 3 3.82 -14.78 11.00
CA PHE A 3 2.69 -14.32 10.20
C PHE A 3 1.86 -15.53 9.79
N TYR A 4 0.58 -15.29 9.57
CA TYR A 4 -0.33 -16.26 9.01
C TYR A 4 -1.24 -15.51 8.05
N PHE A 5 -1.19 -15.89 6.77
CA PHE A 5 -2.17 -15.43 5.79
C PHE A 5 -3.25 -16.49 5.73
N GLU A 6 -4.50 -16.09 5.89
CA GLU A 6 -5.63 -17.02 5.86
C GLU A 6 -6.07 -17.30 4.42
N TYR A 7 -6.09 -16.27 3.57
CA TYR A 7 -6.55 -16.39 2.19
C TYR A 7 -5.76 -15.45 1.27
N VAL A 8 -5.26 -16.00 0.16
CA VAL A 8 -4.80 -15.24 -1.00
C VAL A 8 -5.81 -15.45 -2.11
N ASN A 9 -6.70 -14.47 -2.34
CA ASN A 9 -7.65 -14.53 -3.43
C ASN A 9 -7.12 -13.73 -4.63
N ILE A 10 -6.88 -14.44 -5.73
CA ILE A 10 -6.60 -13.85 -7.04
C ILE A 10 -7.91 -13.95 -7.80
N ASP A 11 -8.60 -12.82 -7.98
CA ASP A 11 -10.02 -12.66 -8.37
C ASP A 11 -10.99 -12.45 -7.18
N CYS A 12 -10.84 -11.36 -6.43
CA CYS A 12 -11.87 -10.97 -5.47
C CYS A 12 -13.17 -10.61 -6.19
N GLU A 13 -14.27 -11.24 -5.77
CA GLU A 13 -15.62 -10.93 -6.29
C GLU A 13 -16.06 -9.48 -6.02
N ASN A 14 -15.34 -8.72 -5.18
CA ASN A 14 -15.77 -7.39 -4.76
C ASN A 14 -14.68 -6.28 -4.79
N VAL A 15 -13.77 -6.32 -5.76
CA VAL A 15 -12.79 -5.24 -6.04
C VAL A 15 -13.44 -3.86 -6.18
N GLN A 16 -14.68 -3.83 -6.68
CA GLN A 16 -15.43 -2.61 -6.92
C GLN A 16 -15.63 -1.80 -5.64
N ASP A 17 -15.80 -2.44 -4.49
CA ASP A 17 -15.99 -1.73 -3.23
C ASP A 17 -14.69 -1.06 -2.74
N TYR A 18 -13.53 -1.65 -3.03
CA TYR A 18 -12.23 -1.02 -2.78
C TYR A 18 -11.95 0.13 -3.76
N LEU A 19 -12.22 -0.07 -5.05
CA LEU A 19 -12.02 0.95 -6.08
C LEU A 19 -12.95 2.16 -5.86
N LYS A 20 -14.18 1.96 -5.37
CA LYS A 20 -15.11 3.05 -5.03
C LYS A 20 -14.58 3.99 -3.95
N LYS A 21 -13.72 3.52 -3.05
CA LYS A 21 -13.09 4.34 -2.00
C LYS A 21 -11.90 5.14 -2.50
N MET A 22 -11.32 4.79 -3.66
CA MET A 22 -10.18 5.51 -4.19
C MET A 22 -10.63 6.88 -4.74
N PRO A 23 -9.93 7.99 -4.41
CA PRO A 23 -10.25 9.32 -4.91
C PRO A 23 -9.81 9.53 -6.38
N PHE A 24 -9.52 8.44 -7.09
CA PHE A 24 -9.08 8.39 -8.47
C PHE A 24 -9.54 7.09 -9.13
N ALA A 25 -9.73 7.13 -10.45
CA ALA A 25 -10.01 5.93 -11.24
C ALA A 25 -8.71 5.31 -11.77
N ILE A 26 -8.69 4.00 -11.94
CA ILE A 26 -7.60 3.29 -12.60
C ILE A 26 -7.98 3.10 -14.06
N LYS A 27 -7.20 3.69 -14.98
CA LYS A 27 -7.54 3.79 -16.40
C LYS A 27 -7.55 2.43 -17.12
N GLU A 28 -6.65 1.54 -16.72
CA GLU A 28 -6.50 0.18 -17.22
C GLU A 28 -6.42 -0.75 -16.01
N LEU A 29 -7.24 -1.80 -15.97
CA LEU A 29 -7.22 -2.74 -14.85
C LEU A 29 -5.83 -3.39 -14.73
N PRO A 30 -5.34 -3.64 -13.50
CA PRO A 30 -4.08 -4.35 -13.30
C PRO A 30 -4.17 -5.78 -13.85
N GLN A 31 -3.01 -6.35 -14.17
CA GLN A 31 -2.91 -7.75 -14.61
C GLN A 31 -3.31 -8.72 -13.49
N PHE A 32 -2.98 -8.39 -12.25
CA PHE A 32 -3.23 -9.21 -11.08
C PHE A 32 -3.85 -8.37 -9.97
N LEU A 33 -4.75 -8.99 -9.24
CA LEU A 33 -5.38 -8.43 -8.05
C LEU A 33 -5.33 -9.50 -6.98
N ILE A 34 -4.80 -9.12 -5.82
CA ILE A 34 -4.54 -10.02 -4.72
C ILE A 34 -5.10 -9.39 -3.44
N ASP A 35 -5.93 -10.12 -2.72
CA ASP A 35 -6.29 -9.77 -1.36
C ASP A 35 -5.55 -10.71 -0.40
N ILE A 36 -4.76 -10.13 0.50
CA ILE A 36 -4.08 -10.84 1.57
C ILE A 36 -4.89 -10.62 2.85
N SER A 37 -5.73 -11.59 3.20
CA SER A 37 -6.55 -11.58 4.43
C SER A 37 -5.85 -12.25 5.60
N GLY A 38 -6.24 -11.90 6.83
CA GLY A 38 -5.64 -12.41 8.07
C GLY A 38 -4.33 -11.69 8.44
N LEU A 39 -4.01 -10.59 7.76
CA LEU A 39 -2.85 -9.75 8.05
C LEU A 39 -3.28 -8.60 8.95
N TYR A 40 -3.15 -8.75 10.27
CA TYR A 40 -3.32 -7.63 11.19
C TYR A 40 -2.02 -6.82 11.27
N LEU A 41 -1.95 -5.71 10.51
CA LEU A 41 -0.72 -4.89 10.41
C LEU A 41 -0.20 -4.36 11.76
N PRO A 42 -1.03 -4.00 12.76
CA PRO A 42 -0.52 -3.58 14.07
C PRO A 42 0.30 -4.65 14.82
N GLU A 43 0.02 -5.94 14.60
CA GLU A 43 0.78 -7.04 15.20
C GLU A 43 1.88 -7.59 14.28
N CYS A 44 2.03 -7.01 13.08
CA CYS A 44 3.09 -7.34 12.15
C CYS A 44 4.46 -7.04 12.78
N ASN A 45 5.38 -7.98 12.67
CA ASN A 45 6.81 -7.70 12.87
C ASN A 45 7.22 -6.50 12.01
N GLU A 46 7.64 -5.42 12.66
CA GLU A 46 8.06 -4.15 12.05
C GLU A 46 9.13 -4.29 10.94
N ASN A 47 9.87 -5.40 10.93
CA ASN A 47 10.90 -5.69 9.93
C ASN A 47 10.38 -6.46 8.72
N TRP A 48 9.24 -7.14 8.83
CA TRP A 48 8.76 -8.03 7.79
C TRP A 48 8.41 -7.27 6.52
N PHE A 49 7.54 -6.27 6.62
CA PHE A 49 7.09 -5.51 5.46
C PHE A 49 8.25 -4.76 4.77
N PRO A 50 9.15 -4.05 5.49
CA PRO A 50 10.33 -3.46 4.87
C PRO A 50 11.26 -4.47 4.19
N SER A 51 11.48 -5.64 4.81
CA SER A 51 12.29 -6.70 4.22
C SER A 51 11.64 -7.26 2.95
N TRP A 52 10.31 -7.38 2.94
CA TRP A 52 9.56 -7.83 1.78
C TRP A 52 9.69 -6.85 0.62
N ILE A 53 9.44 -5.55 0.87
CA ILE A 53 9.59 -4.49 -0.15
C ILE A 53 11.02 -4.45 -0.70
N LYS A 54 12.03 -4.64 0.15
CA LYS A 54 13.42 -4.75 -0.30
C LYS A 54 13.61 -5.95 -1.23
N LYS A 55 13.10 -7.13 -0.85
CA LYS A 55 13.26 -8.37 -1.61
C LYS A 55 12.60 -8.30 -3.00
N ILE A 56 11.50 -7.59 -3.15
CA ILE A 56 10.86 -7.35 -4.46
C ILE A 56 11.42 -6.13 -5.22
N ASN A 57 12.51 -5.51 -4.74
CA ASN A 57 13.06 -4.27 -5.31
C ASN A 57 11.98 -3.18 -5.49
N GLY A 58 11.11 -3.03 -4.49
CA GLY A 58 9.93 -2.16 -4.58
C GLY A 58 10.22 -0.67 -4.39
N PHE A 59 11.36 -0.32 -3.79
CA PHE A 59 11.74 1.09 -3.57
C PHE A 59 12.11 1.81 -4.89
N PRO A 60 11.86 3.14 -4.98
CA PRO A 60 11.18 3.96 -3.99
C PRO A 60 9.67 3.66 -3.92
N LEU A 61 9.08 3.86 -2.74
CA LEU A 61 7.63 3.82 -2.55
C LEU A 61 7.07 5.24 -2.55
N TYR A 62 5.91 5.42 -3.16
CA TYR A 62 5.15 6.67 -3.10
C TYR A 62 3.85 6.40 -2.35
N PHE A 63 3.81 6.81 -1.09
CA PHE A 63 2.62 6.74 -0.26
C PHE A 63 1.63 7.84 -0.62
N PHE A 64 0.36 7.48 -0.63
CA PHE A 64 -0.79 8.35 -0.73
C PHE A 64 -1.61 8.16 0.54
N ILE A 65 -1.73 9.23 1.32
CA ILE A 65 -2.28 9.18 2.68
C ILE A 65 -3.37 10.25 2.77
N GLU A 66 -4.57 9.83 3.16
CA GLU A 66 -5.62 10.74 3.61
C GLU A 66 -5.31 11.20 5.04
N VAL A 67 -5.30 12.52 5.24
CA VAL A 67 -4.99 13.14 6.54
C VAL A 67 -6.17 14.02 6.93
N GLU A 68 -7.09 13.42 7.67
CA GLU A 68 -8.25 14.10 8.23
C GLU A 68 -7.85 15.14 9.29
N ASP A 69 -8.75 16.08 9.56
CA ASP A 69 -8.51 17.21 10.47
C ASP A 69 -8.02 16.77 11.86
N TYR A 70 -8.53 15.63 12.36
CA TYR A 70 -8.14 15.10 13.66
C TYR A 70 -6.69 14.58 13.69
N MET A 71 -6.14 14.08 12.58
CA MET A 71 -4.75 13.59 12.47
C MET A 71 -3.74 14.67 12.07
N LYS A 72 -4.17 15.81 11.52
CA LYS A 72 -3.27 16.82 10.93
C LYS A 72 -2.12 17.24 11.84
N LYS A 73 -2.38 17.44 13.13
CA LYS A 73 -1.35 17.88 14.09
C LYS A 73 -0.28 16.80 14.29
N GLU A 74 -0.70 15.56 14.48
CA GLU A 74 0.18 14.41 14.73
C GLU A 74 0.98 14.07 13.48
N PHE A 75 0.33 14.04 12.31
CA PHE A 75 0.96 13.86 11.01
C PHE A 75 2.07 14.89 10.76
N ASN A 76 1.79 16.19 11.00
CA ASN A 76 2.77 17.25 10.78
C ASN A 76 3.95 17.14 11.75
N SER A 77 3.68 16.88 13.03
CA SER A 77 4.72 16.67 14.05
C SER A 77 5.63 15.49 13.68
N PHE A 78 5.03 14.38 13.25
CA PHE A 78 5.74 13.20 12.79
C PHE A 78 6.63 13.50 11.58
N CYS A 79 6.10 14.21 10.58
CA CYS A 79 6.88 14.57 9.38
C CYS A 79 8.09 15.44 9.73
N VAL A 80 7.96 16.38 10.65
CA VAL A 80 9.08 17.20 11.13
C VAL A 80 10.10 16.34 11.88
N GLN A 81 9.64 15.52 12.84
CA GLN A 81 10.50 14.68 13.67
C GLN A 81 11.35 13.70 12.86
N TYR A 82 10.75 13.07 11.85
CA TYR A 82 11.41 12.04 11.05
C TYR A 82 11.88 12.54 9.68
N ALA A 83 11.84 13.85 9.42
CA ALA A 83 12.24 14.46 8.16
C ALA A 83 11.57 13.80 6.94
N PHE A 84 10.24 13.84 6.91
CA PHE A 84 9.42 13.58 5.72
C PHE A 84 8.93 14.90 5.13
N TYR A 85 8.86 14.96 3.80
CA TYR A 85 8.48 16.15 3.05
C TYR A 85 7.22 15.86 2.22
N PRO A 86 6.04 15.78 2.87
CA PRO A 86 4.80 15.47 2.19
C PRO A 86 4.43 16.57 1.19
N LYS A 87 3.94 16.15 0.02
CA LYS A 87 3.35 17.05 -0.99
C LYS A 87 1.84 16.94 -0.94
N ASN A 88 1.14 18.07 -1.09
CA ASN A 88 -0.31 18.06 -1.24
C ASN A 88 -0.67 17.53 -2.63
N TYR A 89 -1.60 16.57 -2.69
CA TYR A 89 -2.16 16.08 -3.94
C TYR A 89 -3.35 16.92 -4.41
N ASP A 90 -4.13 17.44 -3.46
CA ASP A 90 -5.32 18.26 -3.66
C ASP A 90 -5.12 19.67 -3.10
N LEU A 91 -6.00 20.59 -3.50
CA LEU A 91 -5.93 21.99 -3.08
C LEU A 91 -6.22 22.17 -1.58
N GLU A 92 -7.11 21.34 -1.02
CA GLU A 92 -7.47 21.37 0.41
C GLU A 92 -6.37 20.75 1.28
N GLY A 93 -5.42 20.04 0.66
CA GLY A 93 -4.31 19.36 1.32
C GLY A 93 -4.78 18.21 2.22
N LYS A 94 -5.95 17.62 1.94
CA LYS A 94 -6.44 16.43 2.63
C LYS A 94 -5.58 15.22 2.29
N TYR A 95 -5.15 15.10 1.04
CA TYR A 95 -4.36 13.99 0.55
C TYR A 95 -2.88 14.38 0.43
N LYS A 96 -2.03 13.57 1.06
CA LYS A 96 -0.58 13.75 1.09
C LYS A 96 0.12 12.67 0.32
N ILE A 97 1.18 13.06 -0.40
CA ILE A 97 2.09 12.13 -1.06
C ILE A 97 3.44 12.19 -0.38
N ILE A 98 3.94 11.03 0.07
CA ILE A 98 5.25 10.90 0.71
C ILE A 98 6.10 9.90 -0.09
N GLU A 99 7.32 10.29 -0.42
CA GLU A 99 8.31 9.38 -1.01
C GLU A 99 9.14 8.70 0.09
N VAL A 100 9.26 7.39 0.00
CA VAL A 100 10.03 6.55 0.91
C VAL A 100 11.06 5.77 0.10
N VAL A 101 12.34 6.04 0.32
CA VAL A 101 13.43 5.54 -0.53
C VAL A 101 14.18 4.33 0.04
N ASN A 102 13.91 3.94 1.29
CA ASN A 102 14.60 2.81 1.93
C ASN A 102 13.80 2.21 3.09
N GLU A 103 14.26 1.05 3.57
CA GLU A 103 13.67 0.29 4.67
C GLU A 103 13.56 1.10 5.98
N GLY A 104 14.57 1.90 6.32
CA GLY A 104 14.58 2.68 7.55
C GLY A 104 13.47 3.73 7.59
N LYS A 105 13.29 4.46 6.47
CA LYS A 105 12.18 5.41 6.30
C LYS A 105 10.84 4.70 6.27
N LEU A 106 10.77 3.51 5.68
CA LEU A 106 9.53 2.73 5.65
C LEU A 106 9.11 2.29 7.06
N LYS A 107 10.04 1.78 7.87
CA LYS A 107 9.80 1.41 9.28
C LYS A 107 9.24 2.59 10.08
N GLN A 108 9.85 3.77 9.91
CA GLN A 108 9.37 4.98 10.56
C GLN A 108 7.94 5.28 10.11
N LEU A 109 7.70 5.40 8.80
CA LEU A 109 6.38 5.78 8.28
C LEU A 109 5.28 4.79 8.67
N PHE A 110 5.58 3.50 8.78
CA PHE A 110 4.63 2.46 9.23
C PHE A 110 4.00 2.77 10.59
N SER A 111 4.77 3.33 11.53
CA SER A 111 4.24 3.73 12.84
C SER A 111 3.19 4.85 12.78
N LEU A 112 3.15 5.61 11.69
CA LEU A 112 2.13 6.64 11.43
C LEU A 112 0.96 6.10 10.61
N VAL A 113 1.24 5.33 9.55
CA VAL A 113 0.17 4.92 8.62
C VAL A 113 -0.74 3.84 9.20
N ILE A 114 -0.25 3.00 10.11
CA ILE A 114 -1.10 1.98 10.77
C ILE A 114 -2.24 2.65 11.56
N PRO A 115 -1.99 3.59 12.50
CA PRO A 115 -3.06 4.30 13.19
C PRO A 115 -4.05 5.02 12.26
N ILE A 116 -3.55 5.64 11.19
CA ILE A 116 -4.39 6.33 10.18
C ILE A 116 -5.35 5.31 9.52
N SER A 117 -4.81 4.17 9.06
CA SER A 117 -5.63 3.11 8.47
C SER A 117 -6.60 2.46 9.45
N CYS A 118 -6.21 2.24 10.71
CA CYS A 118 -7.11 1.75 11.76
C CYS A 118 -8.25 2.74 12.06
N ALA A 119 -8.06 4.03 11.83
CA ALA A 119 -9.12 5.03 11.97
C ALA A 119 -10.07 5.08 10.76
N GLY A 120 -9.81 4.26 9.74
CA GLY A 120 -10.62 4.15 8.52
C GLY A 120 -10.19 5.07 7.38
N ASP A 121 -9.15 5.88 7.59
CA ASP A 121 -8.61 6.81 6.58
C ASP A 121 -7.81 6.05 5.51
N LEU A 122 -7.87 6.54 4.27
CA LEU A 122 -7.21 5.87 3.15
C LEU A 122 -5.67 5.95 3.24
N VAL A 123 -5.02 4.77 3.18
CA VAL A 123 -3.58 4.64 2.96
C VAL A 123 -3.30 3.64 1.85
N LEU A 124 -2.55 4.08 0.85
CA LEU A 124 -2.01 3.22 -0.19
C LEU A 124 -0.63 3.67 -0.64
N TRP A 125 0.12 2.81 -1.33
CA TRP A 125 1.41 3.19 -1.91
C TRP A 125 1.70 2.46 -3.22
N VAL A 126 2.58 3.05 -4.02
CA VAL A 126 3.00 2.52 -5.33
C VAL A 126 4.50 2.31 -5.36
N THR A 127 4.95 1.22 -5.99
CA THR A 127 6.36 0.90 -6.18
C THR A 127 6.98 1.62 -7.38
N GLN A 128 8.27 1.93 -7.25
CA GLN A 128 9.24 2.35 -8.28
C GLN A 128 8.98 3.69 -9.00
N LYS A 129 7.73 4.04 -9.31
CA LYS A 129 7.37 5.27 -10.02
C LYS A 129 6.18 5.97 -9.38
N ASN A 130 6.28 7.30 -9.32
CA ASN A 130 5.18 8.13 -8.86
C ASN A 130 4.14 8.32 -9.97
N ILE A 131 3.01 7.64 -9.85
CA ILE A 131 1.86 7.79 -10.75
C ILE A 131 0.87 8.87 -10.28
N PHE A 132 0.99 9.36 -9.04
CA PHE A 132 0.08 10.36 -8.49
C PHE A 132 0.35 11.78 -9.00
N PHE A 133 1.56 12.08 -9.46
CA PHE A 133 1.90 13.39 -10.06
C PHE A 133 1.79 13.42 -11.58
N GLU A 134 1.22 12.42 -12.24
CA GLU A 134 1.04 12.47 -13.70
C GLU A 134 0.06 13.58 -14.09
N LYS A 135 0.54 14.55 -14.89
CA LYS A 135 -0.29 15.62 -15.46
C LYS A 135 -1.22 15.03 -16.53
N ASN A 136 -2.42 14.63 -16.14
CA ASN A 136 -3.49 14.37 -17.11
C ASN A 136 -4.26 15.66 -17.42
N ASN A 137 -4.52 15.90 -18.70
CA ASN A 137 -5.28 17.05 -19.20
C ASN A 137 -6.78 16.96 -18.90
N SER A 138 -7.25 15.88 -18.30
CA SER A 138 -8.65 15.70 -17.88
C SER A 138 -8.78 16.00 -16.39
N ASN A 139 -9.78 16.81 -16.02
CA ASN A 139 -10.14 17.11 -14.62
C ASN A 139 -10.52 15.87 -13.78
N SER A 140 -10.52 14.67 -14.36
CA SER A 140 -10.66 13.40 -13.65
C SER A 140 -9.29 12.87 -13.22
N LYS A 141 -9.08 12.74 -11.90
CA LYS A 141 -7.91 12.06 -11.33
C LYS A 141 -7.92 10.60 -11.78
N GLN A 142 -7.08 10.28 -12.77
CA GLN A 142 -6.92 8.91 -13.28
C GLN A 142 -5.45 8.51 -13.19
N ILE A 143 -5.20 7.31 -12.69
CA ILE A 143 -3.88 6.69 -12.67
C ILE A 143 -3.82 5.53 -13.66
N ARG A 144 -2.66 5.39 -14.32
CA ARG A 144 -2.34 4.24 -15.16
C ARG A 144 -1.20 3.47 -14.51
N MET A 145 -1.40 2.18 -14.27
CA MET A 145 -0.33 1.32 -13.80
C MET A 145 0.58 0.91 -14.95
N LEU A 146 1.89 0.94 -14.73
CA LEU A 146 2.89 0.46 -15.68
C LEU A 146 3.30 -0.98 -15.37
N ASP A 147 3.99 -1.61 -16.32
CA ASP A 147 4.55 -2.95 -16.14
C ASP A 147 5.50 -2.99 -14.94
N GLY A 148 5.41 -4.05 -14.12
CA GLY A 148 6.22 -4.22 -12.91
C GLY A 148 5.79 -3.36 -11.71
N GLN A 149 4.76 -2.54 -11.83
CA GLN A 149 4.27 -1.73 -10.72
C GLN A 149 3.26 -2.47 -9.85
N ASN A 150 3.31 -2.15 -8.56
CA ASN A 150 2.40 -2.65 -7.55
C ASN A 150 1.78 -1.46 -6.81
N ILE A 151 0.46 -1.47 -6.65
CA ILE A 151 -0.26 -0.61 -5.71
C ILE A 151 -0.69 -1.49 -4.54
N PHE A 152 -0.39 -1.04 -3.34
CA PHE A 152 -0.80 -1.68 -2.11
C PHE A 152 -1.78 -0.77 -1.39
N CYS A 153 -2.89 -1.30 -0.91
CA CYS A 153 -3.90 -0.57 -0.16
C CYS A 153 -4.17 -1.30 1.15
N ILE A 154 -4.01 -0.59 2.27
CA ILE A 154 -4.40 -1.13 3.58
C ILE A 154 -5.93 -1.14 3.63
N GLY A 155 -6.51 -2.29 3.98
CA GLY A 155 -7.96 -2.39 4.14
C GLY A 155 -8.45 -1.89 5.50
N HIS A 156 -9.76 -2.01 5.71
CA HIS A 156 -10.41 -1.52 6.93
C HIS A 156 -9.84 -2.23 8.17
N ASP A 157 -9.71 -1.50 9.28
CA ASP A 157 -9.14 -1.98 10.55
C ASP A 157 -7.73 -2.60 10.44
N CYS A 158 -7.04 -2.38 9.32
CA CYS A 158 -5.76 -3.01 9.01
C CYS A 158 -5.78 -4.54 9.03
N GLU A 159 -6.91 -5.19 8.69
CA GLU A 159 -7.06 -6.66 8.71
C GLU A 159 -6.65 -7.35 7.40
N ASN A 160 -6.50 -6.56 6.33
CA ASN A 160 -6.08 -7.07 5.04
C ASN A 160 -5.23 -6.06 4.25
N LEU A 161 -4.51 -6.60 3.26
CA LEU A 161 -3.71 -5.83 2.31
C LEU A 161 -4.13 -6.20 0.89
N LEU A 162 -4.79 -5.25 0.23
CA LEU A 162 -5.13 -5.37 -1.18
C LEU A 162 -3.93 -4.96 -2.03
N ILE A 163 -3.63 -5.74 -3.06
CA ILE A 163 -2.52 -5.52 -3.98
C ILE A 163 -3.06 -5.55 -5.40
N LEU A 164 -2.86 -4.45 -6.12
CA LEU A 164 -3.06 -4.35 -7.56
C LEU A 164 -1.67 -4.44 -8.17
N SER A 165 -1.43 -5.36 -9.11
CA SER A 165 -0.09 -5.64 -9.61
C SER A 165 -0.04 -5.86 -11.12
N ASN A 166 1.00 -5.32 -11.74
CA ASN A 166 1.47 -5.68 -13.07
C ASN A 166 2.84 -6.38 -13.01
N ASP A 167 3.21 -6.92 -11.85
CA ASP A 167 4.43 -7.69 -11.63
C ASP A 167 4.10 -9.19 -11.63
N SER A 168 4.76 -9.94 -12.50
CA SER A 168 4.62 -11.39 -12.62
C SER A 168 4.91 -12.17 -11.33
N ASN A 169 5.64 -11.58 -10.37
CA ASN A 169 5.81 -12.14 -9.04
C ASN A 169 4.49 -12.28 -8.28
N PHE A 170 3.46 -11.52 -8.63
CA PHE A 170 2.16 -11.54 -7.98
C PHE A 170 1.09 -12.30 -8.77
N LYS A 171 1.49 -13.04 -9.83
CA LYS A 171 0.54 -13.74 -10.71
C LYS A 171 -0.26 -14.85 -10.01
N ASN A 172 0.29 -15.45 -8.96
CA ASN A 172 -0.39 -16.44 -8.13
C ASN A 172 0.24 -16.54 -6.73
N ALA A 173 -0.45 -17.24 -5.80
CA ALA A 173 -0.04 -17.35 -4.41
C ALA A 173 1.37 -17.94 -4.24
N LYS A 174 1.70 -18.99 -5.01
CA LYS A 174 3.02 -19.63 -5.00
C LYS A 174 4.14 -18.68 -5.40
N GLU A 175 3.91 -17.85 -6.41
CA GLU A 175 4.93 -16.94 -6.94
C GLU A 175 5.09 -15.74 -6.01
N MET A 176 3.98 -15.25 -5.48
CA MET A 176 4.00 -14.18 -4.47
C MET A 176 4.72 -14.66 -3.22
N SER A 177 4.47 -15.89 -2.76
CA SER A 177 5.08 -16.36 -1.52
C SER A 177 6.59 -16.56 -1.63
N ASN A 178 7.11 -16.86 -2.82
CA ASN A 178 8.55 -16.88 -3.08
C ASN A 178 9.20 -15.51 -2.81
N THR A 179 8.42 -14.43 -2.88
CA THR A 179 8.90 -13.08 -2.59
C THR A 179 8.94 -12.74 -1.10
N PHE A 180 8.26 -13.49 -0.23
CA PHE A 180 8.21 -13.17 1.19
C PHE A 180 9.58 -13.32 1.88
N PRO A 181 9.85 -12.56 2.96
CA PRO A 181 11.04 -12.75 3.78
C PRO A 181 11.21 -14.21 4.24
N GLU A 182 12.46 -14.64 4.44
CA GLU A 182 12.72 -15.99 4.95
C GLU A 182 12.03 -16.25 6.30
N GLY A 183 11.52 -17.46 6.48
CA GLY A 183 10.79 -17.84 7.70
C GLY A 183 9.35 -17.32 7.78
N THR A 184 8.84 -16.64 6.74
CA THR A 184 7.41 -16.32 6.63
C THR A 184 6.60 -17.60 6.56
N LYS A 185 5.69 -17.78 7.52
CA LYS A 185 4.69 -18.85 7.49
C LYS A 185 3.41 -18.30 6.87
N TYR A 186 2.69 -19.12 6.12
CA TYR A 186 1.40 -18.78 5.53
C TYR A 186 0.68 -20.06 5.14
N GLU A 187 -0.65 -20.02 5.08
CA GLU A 187 -1.44 -21.09 4.46
C GLU A 187 -1.79 -20.69 3.02
N ASP A 188 -1.64 -21.64 2.10
CA ASP A 188 -2.15 -21.53 0.73
C ASP A 188 -3.54 -22.17 0.71
N ASN A 189 -4.47 -21.58 -0.03
CA ASN A 189 -5.82 -22.12 -0.25
C ASN A 189 -5.83 -23.51 -0.92
N ASN A 190 -4.66 -24.05 -1.27
CA ASN A 190 -4.48 -25.38 -1.84
C ASN A 190 -4.04 -26.47 -0.84
N GLY A 191 -4.01 -26.19 0.47
CA GLY A 191 -3.79 -27.18 1.53
C GLY A 191 -2.35 -27.33 2.03
#